data_AF-A0A2N9MFK3-F1
#
_entry.id   AF-A0A2N9MFK3-F1
#
_cell.length_a   1.000
_cell.length_b   1.000
_cell.length_c   1.000
_cell.angle_alpha   90.00
_cell.angle_beta   90.00
_cell.angle_gamma   90.00
#
_symmetry.space_group_name_H-M   'P 1'
#
loop_
_entity.id
_entity.type
_entity.pdbx_description
1 polymer ?
#
loop_
_entity_poly.entity_id
_entity_poly.type
_entity_poly.pdbx_seq_one_letter_code
_entity_poly.pdbx_strand_id
1 'polypeptide(L)'
;MKLTLLALLAAAVWAQTPPAFDVVSLKPSGPRKPIMLLAGDHVTVPLGPFRYTPGRVTCHQSLAAIVREAFFLKDWQVSGPDWMELEEYQFDATMPADTTRARARLMLQTMLAERFGLKFHREPKDVPVYALVVGKNGPRLEEVVPNPGRFDYGSGHGEFHATAIPMPAFANILTNSADRPVVDATGIQGAYKIKLAWTPSESGQDNGLLDALPQLGLRLEKRTMPFEILVIDHVERVPTVN
;
A
#
# COMPACT_ATOMS: atom_id res chain seq x y z
N MET A 1 -56.82 17.16 -35.14
CA MET A 1 -55.47 17.77 -35.00
C MET A 1 -55.37 18.50 -33.66
N LYS A 2 -54.74 17.87 -32.66
CA LYS A 2 -54.18 18.54 -31.47
C LYS A 2 -52.83 17.86 -31.22
N LEU A 3 -51.74 18.60 -31.43
CA LEU A 3 -50.37 18.12 -31.26
C LEU A 3 -50.06 17.93 -29.77
N THR A 4 -49.65 16.73 -29.40
CA THR A 4 -48.97 16.41 -28.14
C THR A 4 -47.51 16.82 -28.26
N LEU A 5 -47.05 17.72 -27.39
CA LEU A 5 -45.65 18.13 -27.29
C LEU A 5 -44.93 17.16 -26.34
N LEU A 6 -43.99 16.36 -26.87
CA LEU A 6 -43.12 15.48 -26.10
C LEU A 6 -41.95 16.33 -25.56
N ALA A 7 -41.89 16.53 -24.24
CA ALA A 7 -40.73 17.15 -23.59
C ALA A 7 -39.63 16.08 -23.41
N LEU A 8 -38.55 16.19 -24.19
CA LEU A 8 -37.32 15.44 -23.96
C LEU A 8 -36.60 16.04 -22.73
N LEU A 9 -36.58 15.31 -21.62
CA LEU A 9 -35.63 15.56 -20.53
C LEU A 9 -34.24 15.13 -21.01
N ALA A 10 -33.38 16.09 -21.32
CA ALA A 10 -31.95 15.88 -21.44
C ALA A 10 -31.36 15.75 -20.02
N ALA A 11 -31.05 14.53 -19.59
CA ALA A 11 -30.23 14.31 -18.40
C ALA A 11 -28.77 14.66 -18.75
N ALA A 12 -28.35 15.88 -18.42
CA ALA A 12 -26.94 16.23 -18.43
C ALA A 12 -26.26 15.50 -17.26
N VAL A 13 -25.58 14.40 -17.56
CA VAL A 13 -24.63 13.79 -16.63
C VAL A 13 -23.45 14.76 -16.52
N TRP A 14 -23.40 15.53 -15.44
CA TRP A 14 -22.19 16.30 -15.12
C TRP A 14 -21.07 15.30 -14.83
N ALA A 15 -20.09 15.23 -15.74
CA ALA A 15 -18.81 14.63 -15.41
C ALA A 15 -18.22 15.45 -14.26
N GLN A 16 -18.19 14.88 -13.05
CA GLN A 16 -17.41 15.46 -11.96
C GLN A 16 -15.97 15.56 -12.43
N THR A 17 -15.41 16.77 -12.41
CA THR A 17 -13.98 16.99 -12.69
C THR A 17 -13.17 16.05 -11.79
N PRO A 18 -12.25 15.25 -12.37
CA PRO A 18 -11.39 14.38 -11.57
C PRO A 18 -10.67 15.20 -10.48
N PRO A 19 -10.47 14.64 -9.27
CA PRO A 19 -9.62 15.25 -8.27
C PRO A 19 -8.25 15.59 -8.84
N ALA A 20 -7.78 16.82 -8.66
CA ALA A 20 -6.45 17.24 -9.09
C ALA A 20 -5.80 18.10 -8.01
N PHE A 21 -4.47 18.03 -7.91
CA PHE A 21 -3.68 18.91 -7.05
C PHE A 21 -3.69 20.34 -7.59
N ASP A 22 -3.59 21.32 -6.68
CA ASP A 22 -3.54 22.73 -7.07
C ASP A 22 -2.21 23.06 -7.76
N VAL A 23 -1.12 22.51 -7.22
CA VAL A 23 0.23 22.62 -7.76
C VAL A 23 0.91 21.26 -7.63
N VAL A 24 1.61 20.83 -8.69
CA VAL A 24 2.43 19.62 -8.70
C VAL A 24 3.84 19.99 -9.13
N SER A 25 4.83 19.64 -8.32
CA SER A 25 6.24 19.62 -8.70
C SER A 25 6.69 18.17 -8.74
N LEU A 26 7.15 17.73 -9.91
CA LEU A 26 7.59 16.37 -10.14
C LEU A 26 8.94 16.40 -10.87
N LYS A 27 9.98 15.92 -10.19
CA LYS A 27 11.36 15.96 -10.70
C LYS A 27 11.91 14.54 -10.79
N PRO A 28 12.35 14.07 -11.97
CA PRO A 28 13.11 12.83 -12.07
C PRO A 28 14.40 12.94 -11.25
N SER A 29 14.66 11.93 -10.41
CA SER A 29 15.91 11.78 -9.65
C SER A 29 16.90 10.84 -10.35
N GLY A 30 16.42 10.10 -11.35
CA GLY A 30 17.16 9.04 -12.06
C GLY A 30 17.03 7.68 -11.38
N PRO A 31 17.80 6.67 -11.85
CA PRO A 31 17.73 5.34 -11.30
C PRO A 31 18.32 5.30 -9.89
N ARG A 32 17.69 4.51 -9.02
CA ARG A 32 18.15 4.22 -7.67
C ARG A 32 19.59 3.70 -7.69
N LYS A 33 20.49 4.39 -6.99
CA LYS A 33 21.89 4.00 -6.88
C LYS A 33 22.13 3.27 -5.56
N PRO A 34 22.68 2.04 -5.57
CA PRO A 34 23.12 1.41 -4.34
C PRO A 34 24.24 2.24 -3.70
N ILE A 35 24.22 2.38 -2.38
CA ILE A 35 25.34 2.96 -1.65
C ILE A 35 26.39 1.86 -1.51
N MET A 36 27.60 2.15 -2.00
CA MET A 36 28.75 1.30 -1.79
C MET A 36 29.26 1.48 -0.37
N LEU A 37 29.27 0.39 0.39
CA LEU A 37 29.91 0.32 1.69
C LEU A 37 31.39 0.00 1.54
N LEU A 38 32.15 0.22 2.61
CA LEU A 38 33.51 -0.32 2.70
C LEU A 38 33.45 -1.85 2.58
N ALA A 39 34.48 -2.44 1.96
CA ALA A 39 34.61 -3.87 1.65
C ALA A 39 33.79 -4.42 0.46
N GLY A 40 33.19 -3.56 -0.37
CA GLY A 40 32.54 -4.00 -1.62
C GLY A 40 31.09 -4.44 -1.46
N ASP A 41 30.54 -4.35 -0.25
CA ASP A 41 29.12 -4.53 0.00
C ASP A 41 28.30 -3.35 -0.52
N HIS A 42 27.07 -3.63 -0.94
CA HIS A 42 26.12 -2.63 -1.40
C HIS A 42 24.92 -2.60 -0.47
N VAL A 43 24.56 -1.42 0.01
CA VAL A 43 23.29 -1.20 0.71
C VAL A 43 22.41 -0.28 -0.12
N THR A 44 21.20 -0.73 -0.37
CA THR A 44 20.17 0.13 -0.96
C THR A 44 19.43 0.80 0.18
N VAL A 45 19.62 2.11 0.37
CA VAL A 45 18.94 2.86 1.44
C VAL A 45 17.44 2.86 1.18
N PRO A 46 16.60 2.41 2.14
CA PRO A 46 15.15 2.44 2.00
C PRO A 46 14.66 3.87 1.74
N LEU A 47 13.80 4.03 0.73
CA LEU A 47 13.18 5.33 0.44
C LEU A 47 12.17 5.68 1.54
N GLY A 48 12.16 6.95 1.95
CA GLY A 48 11.27 7.44 3.01
C GLY A 48 9.80 7.43 2.58
N PRO A 49 8.84 7.27 3.51
CA PRO A 49 7.42 7.11 3.18
C PRO A 49 6.82 8.37 2.55
N PHE A 50 5.62 8.24 1.96
CA PHE A 50 4.79 9.38 1.59
C PHE A 50 4.45 10.21 2.83
N ARG A 51 4.79 11.49 2.80
CA ARG A 51 4.47 12.44 3.87
C ARG A 51 3.22 13.21 3.48
N TYR A 52 2.12 12.91 4.18
CA TYR A 52 0.88 13.66 4.10
C TYR A 52 0.83 14.65 5.25
N THR A 53 0.78 15.93 4.94
CA THR A 53 0.55 17.02 5.91
C THR A 53 -0.71 17.80 5.48
N PRO A 54 -1.34 18.58 6.37
CA PRO A 54 -2.42 19.48 5.96
C PRO A 54 -1.99 20.32 4.75
N GLY A 55 -2.67 20.09 3.63
CA GLY A 55 -2.52 20.82 2.38
C GLY A 55 -1.31 20.45 1.52
N ARG A 56 -0.58 19.37 1.83
CA ARG A 56 0.61 18.98 1.04
C ARG A 56 0.90 17.49 1.09
N VAL A 57 1.42 16.96 -0.02
CA VAL A 57 1.97 15.60 -0.10
C VAL A 57 3.37 15.67 -0.67
N THR A 58 4.34 15.02 -0.01
CA THR A 58 5.71 14.91 -0.52
C THR A 58 6.23 13.47 -0.45
N CYS A 59 7.03 13.07 -1.44
CA CYS A 59 7.78 11.82 -1.39
C CYS A 59 9.02 11.86 -2.30
N HIS A 60 9.94 10.93 -2.07
CA HIS A 60 11.00 10.56 -3.00
C HIS A 60 10.95 9.04 -3.15
N GLN A 61 10.38 8.56 -4.25
CA GLN A 61 9.95 7.16 -4.41
C GLN A 61 10.09 6.71 -5.87
N SER A 62 10.11 5.39 -6.10
CA SER A 62 10.02 4.82 -7.44
C SER A 62 8.64 5.08 -8.06
N LEU A 63 8.53 5.06 -9.40
CA LEU A 63 7.21 5.21 -10.04
C LEU A 63 6.24 4.10 -9.62
N ALA A 64 6.74 2.87 -9.48
CA ALA A 64 5.94 1.74 -8.99
C ALA A 64 5.39 2.00 -7.59
N ALA A 65 6.18 2.58 -6.68
CA ALA A 65 5.71 2.93 -5.33
C ALA A 65 4.65 4.05 -5.36
N ILE A 66 4.75 5.01 -6.29
CA ILE A 66 3.73 6.06 -6.50
C ILE A 66 2.42 5.45 -7.02
N VAL A 67 2.48 4.55 -7.99
CA VAL A 67 1.31 3.81 -8.50
C VAL A 67 0.68 2.99 -7.36
N ARG A 68 1.47 2.25 -6.59
CA ARG A 68 0.99 1.46 -5.45
C ARG A 68 0.27 2.30 -4.41
N GLU A 69 0.83 3.45 -4.04
CA GLU A 69 0.17 4.38 -3.10
C GLU A 69 -1.12 4.95 -3.69
N ALA A 70 -1.13 5.33 -4.97
CA ALA A 70 -2.29 5.92 -5.65
C ALA A 70 -3.49 4.96 -5.73
N PHE A 71 -3.25 3.67 -5.97
CA PHE A 71 -4.30 2.65 -6.06
C PHE A 71 -4.50 1.87 -4.75
N PHE A 72 -3.72 2.20 -3.71
CA PHE A 72 -3.69 1.50 -2.42
C PHE A 72 -3.45 -0.01 -2.58
N LEU A 73 -2.47 -0.36 -3.41
CA LEU A 73 -2.10 -1.73 -3.76
C LEU A 73 -0.88 -2.21 -2.98
N LYS A 74 -0.77 -3.54 -2.83
CA LYS A 74 0.44 -4.19 -2.33
C LYS A 74 1.51 -4.28 -3.43
N ASP A 75 2.74 -4.54 -3.01
CA ASP A 75 3.93 -4.66 -3.87
C ASP A 75 3.73 -5.64 -5.03
N TRP A 76 3.14 -6.78 -4.74
CA TRP A 76 2.87 -7.85 -5.70
C TRP A 76 1.58 -7.66 -6.53
N GLN A 77 0.78 -6.62 -6.24
CA GLN A 77 -0.49 -6.35 -6.94
C GLN A 77 -0.34 -5.44 -8.16
N VAL A 78 0.87 -5.00 -8.48
CA VAL A 78 1.15 -4.20 -9.68
C VAL A 78 2.10 -4.98 -10.57
N SER A 79 1.79 -5.05 -11.86
CA SER A 79 2.67 -5.59 -12.89
C SER A 79 2.89 -4.53 -13.95
N GLY A 80 4.14 -4.31 -14.33
CA GLY A 80 4.52 -3.30 -15.31
C GLY A 80 5.99 -3.41 -15.67
N PRO A 81 6.51 -2.49 -16.49
CA PRO A 81 7.92 -2.48 -16.87
C PRO A 81 8.86 -2.38 -15.66
N ASP A 82 9.94 -3.18 -15.65
CA ASP A 82 10.90 -3.26 -14.53
C ASP A 82 11.51 -1.90 -14.15
N TRP A 83 11.66 -0.99 -15.12
CA TRP A 83 12.21 0.34 -14.86
C TRP A 83 11.36 1.16 -13.88
N MET A 84 10.07 0.85 -13.71
CA MET A 84 9.20 1.54 -12.74
C MET A 84 9.68 1.36 -11.29
N GLU A 85 10.37 0.25 -10.98
CA GLU A 85 10.94 0.00 -9.66
C GLU A 85 12.29 0.71 -9.47
N LEU A 86 12.96 1.06 -10.56
CA LEU A 86 14.30 1.64 -10.57
C LEU A 86 14.29 3.16 -10.63
N GLU A 87 13.40 3.74 -11.43
CA GLU A 87 13.34 5.18 -11.66
C GLU A 87 12.64 5.91 -10.52
N GLU A 88 13.38 6.82 -9.89
CA GLU A 88 12.92 7.58 -8.74
C GLU A 88 12.47 8.99 -9.14
N TYR A 89 11.47 9.49 -8.43
CA TYR A 89 10.91 10.82 -8.62
C TYR A 89 10.76 11.52 -7.28
N GLN A 90 11.18 12.77 -7.23
CA GLN A 90 10.83 13.68 -6.15
C GLN A 90 9.49 14.33 -6.49
N PHE A 91 8.50 14.04 -5.65
CA PHE A 91 7.13 14.54 -5.78
C PHE A 91 6.82 15.49 -4.63
N ASP A 92 6.23 16.62 -4.98
CA ASP A 92 5.79 17.66 -4.05
C ASP A 92 4.54 18.32 -4.61
N ALA A 93 3.40 18.16 -3.96
CA ALA A 93 2.13 18.69 -4.44
C ALA A 93 1.32 19.33 -3.32
N THR A 94 0.57 20.38 -3.67
CA THR A 94 -0.35 21.09 -2.77
C THR A 94 -1.80 20.69 -3.03
N MET A 95 -2.58 20.66 -1.97
CA MET A 95 -4.01 20.31 -1.99
C MET A 95 -4.76 21.11 -0.91
N PRO A 96 -6.10 21.12 -0.92
CA PRO A 96 -6.88 21.65 0.20
C PRO A 96 -6.50 20.99 1.53
N ALA A 97 -6.46 21.78 2.62
CA ALA A 97 -5.94 21.32 3.92
C ALA A 97 -6.73 20.18 4.56
N ASP A 98 -8.02 20.09 4.25
CA ASP A 98 -8.98 19.08 4.69
C ASP A 98 -9.02 17.83 3.78
N THR A 99 -8.14 17.77 2.76
CA THR A 99 -8.07 16.63 1.84
C THR A 99 -7.71 15.35 2.59
N THR A 100 -8.64 14.40 2.59
CA THR A 100 -8.39 13.07 3.15
C THR A 100 -7.34 12.32 2.33
N ARG A 101 -6.61 11.39 2.95
CA ARG A 101 -5.63 10.56 2.22
C ARG A 101 -6.28 9.77 1.08
N ALA A 102 -7.52 9.30 1.26
CA ALA A 102 -8.27 8.63 0.21
C ALA A 102 -8.52 9.56 -1.00
N ARG A 103 -8.88 10.83 -0.75
CA ARG A 103 -9.03 11.82 -1.82
C ARG A 103 -7.69 12.16 -2.48
N ALA A 104 -6.62 12.33 -1.71
CA ALA A 104 -5.28 12.57 -2.23
C ALA A 104 -4.78 11.43 -3.13
N ARG A 105 -5.13 10.17 -2.84
CA ARG A 105 -4.84 9.03 -3.71
C ARG A 105 -5.53 9.12 -5.06
N LEU A 106 -6.78 9.58 -5.10
CA LEU A 106 -7.44 9.84 -6.37
C LEU A 106 -6.76 10.98 -7.14
N MET A 107 -6.27 12.02 -6.44
CA MET A 107 -5.49 13.10 -7.08
C MET A 107 -4.15 12.57 -7.66
N LEU A 108 -3.51 11.61 -6.98
CA LEU A 108 -2.33 10.90 -7.52
C LEU A 108 -2.68 10.11 -8.78
N GLN A 109 -3.82 9.42 -8.84
CA GLN A 109 -4.27 8.71 -10.04
C GLN A 109 -4.45 9.66 -11.23
N THR A 110 -5.13 10.79 -11.02
CA THR A 110 -5.27 11.83 -12.05
C THR A 110 -3.90 12.35 -12.51
N MET A 111 -3.00 12.66 -11.58
CA MET A 111 -1.65 13.11 -11.90
C MET A 111 -0.87 12.07 -12.70
N LEU A 112 -0.94 10.79 -12.34
CA LEU A 112 -0.28 9.71 -13.09
C LEU A 112 -0.82 9.60 -14.52
N ALA A 113 -2.14 9.69 -14.70
CA ALA A 113 -2.76 9.68 -16.02
C ALA A 113 -2.33 10.87 -16.87
N GLU A 114 -2.31 12.08 -16.31
CA GLU A 114 -1.98 13.30 -17.05
C GLU A 114 -0.48 13.45 -17.32
N ARG A 115 0.37 13.20 -16.32
CA ARG A 115 1.81 13.49 -16.39
C ARG A 115 2.62 12.34 -16.96
N PHE A 116 2.21 11.11 -16.70
CA PHE A 116 2.92 9.92 -17.17
C PHE A 116 2.14 9.16 -18.25
N GLY A 117 0.96 9.64 -18.67
CA GLY A 117 0.14 8.94 -19.64
C GLY A 117 -0.35 7.58 -19.15
N LEU A 118 -0.46 7.36 -17.82
CA LEU A 118 -0.75 6.06 -17.24
C LEU A 118 -2.02 5.44 -17.83
N LYS A 119 -1.89 4.25 -18.43
CA LYS A 119 -2.98 3.36 -18.83
C LYS A 119 -2.76 1.99 -18.20
N PHE A 120 -3.84 1.37 -17.77
CA PHE A 120 -3.80 0.08 -17.10
C PHE A 120 -5.15 -0.64 -17.24
N HIS A 121 -5.11 -1.94 -17.00
CA HIS A 121 -6.29 -2.75 -16.77
C HIS A 121 -6.12 -3.59 -15.50
N ARG A 122 -7.20 -4.25 -15.08
CA ARG A 122 -7.18 -5.20 -13.97
C ARG A 122 -7.37 -6.60 -14.50
N GLU A 123 -6.54 -7.51 -14.03
CA GLU A 123 -6.62 -8.93 -14.35
C GLU A 123 -6.80 -9.74 -13.07
N PRO A 124 -7.79 -10.65 -12.99
CA PRO A 124 -7.89 -11.59 -11.89
C PRO A 124 -6.74 -12.60 -11.98
N LYS A 125 -5.96 -12.73 -10.92
CA LYS A 125 -4.88 -13.70 -10.81
C LYS A 125 -5.02 -14.53 -9.56
N ASP A 126 -4.91 -15.84 -9.72
CA ASP A 126 -4.79 -16.76 -8.60
C ASP A 126 -3.41 -16.62 -7.96
N VAL A 127 -3.37 -16.04 -6.76
CA VAL A 127 -2.12 -15.81 -6.03
C VAL A 127 -2.04 -16.81 -4.87
N PRO A 128 -0.93 -17.54 -4.74
CA PRO A 128 -0.70 -18.34 -3.55
C PRO A 128 -0.36 -17.41 -2.38
N VAL A 129 -1.12 -17.52 -1.31
CA VAL A 129 -1.03 -16.68 -0.11
C VAL A 129 -1.00 -17.53 1.16
N TYR A 130 -0.60 -16.91 2.26
CA TYR A 130 -0.96 -17.37 3.58
C TYR A 130 -2.19 -16.62 4.08
N ALA A 131 -3.27 -17.34 4.34
CA ALA A 131 -4.40 -16.80 5.08
C ALA A 131 -4.09 -16.81 6.58
N LEU A 132 -4.06 -15.64 7.21
CA LEU A 132 -4.05 -15.49 8.66
C LEU A 132 -5.44 -15.85 9.18
N VAL A 133 -5.52 -16.92 9.96
CA VAL A 133 -6.78 -17.45 10.49
C VAL A 133 -6.70 -17.67 11.98
N VAL A 134 -7.87 -17.79 12.61
CA VAL A 134 -7.97 -18.18 14.01
C VAL A 134 -7.53 -19.65 14.18
N GLY A 135 -6.68 -19.88 15.17
CA GLY A 135 -6.22 -21.20 15.58
C GLY A 135 -7.29 -21.97 16.36
N LYS A 136 -7.03 -23.25 16.63
CA LYS A 136 -7.99 -24.14 17.31
C LYS A 136 -8.43 -23.65 18.70
N ASN A 137 -7.59 -22.86 19.37
CA ASN A 137 -7.81 -22.39 20.73
C ASN A 137 -8.46 -21.00 20.81
N GLY A 138 -8.92 -20.45 19.69
CA GLY A 138 -9.49 -19.10 19.62
C GLY A 138 -8.44 -17.98 19.71
N PRO A 139 -8.84 -16.73 19.42
CA PRO A 139 -7.93 -15.60 19.49
C PRO A 139 -7.63 -15.19 20.93
N ARG A 140 -6.37 -14.88 21.21
CA ARG A 140 -5.88 -14.36 22.48
C ARG A 140 -5.38 -12.94 22.26
N LEU A 141 -6.32 -11.98 22.20
CA LEU A 141 -6.06 -10.59 21.85
C LEU A 141 -6.71 -9.64 22.88
N GLU A 142 -6.01 -8.57 23.21
CA GLU A 142 -6.51 -7.47 24.04
C GLU A 142 -7.01 -6.35 23.12
N GLU A 143 -8.33 -6.16 23.04
CA GLU A 143 -8.92 -5.08 22.23
C GLU A 143 -8.69 -3.72 22.87
N VAL A 144 -8.43 -2.72 22.04
CA VAL A 144 -8.20 -1.33 22.45
C VAL A 144 -9.44 -0.50 22.13
N VAL A 145 -10.17 -0.11 23.19
CA VAL A 145 -11.41 0.67 23.08
C VAL A 145 -11.28 1.95 23.94
N PRO A 146 -11.51 3.15 23.36
CA PRO A 146 -11.82 3.41 21.96
C PRO A 146 -10.62 3.19 21.03
N ASN A 147 -10.88 2.81 19.77
CA ASN A 147 -9.82 2.69 18.76
C ASN A 147 -9.26 4.10 18.42
N PRO A 148 -7.96 4.35 18.65
CA PRO A 148 -7.36 5.66 18.41
C PRO A 148 -7.20 6.02 16.93
N GLY A 149 -7.51 5.11 15.98
CA GLY A 149 -7.40 5.33 14.54
C GLY A 149 -5.96 5.37 14.01
N ARG A 150 -4.98 5.16 14.89
CA ARG A 150 -3.55 5.05 14.59
C ARG A 150 -2.95 3.90 15.39
N PHE A 151 -1.90 3.28 14.87
CA PHE A 151 -1.14 2.28 15.60
C PHE A 151 0.35 2.53 15.44
N ASP A 152 1.07 2.26 16.52
CA ASP A 152 2.53 2.19 16.52
C ASP A 152 2.92 0.72 16.65
N TYR A 153 4.02 0.34 16.02
CA TYR A 153 4.58 -1.00 16.18
C TYR A 153 6.10 -0.96 16.18
N GLY A 154 6.70 -1.94 16.85
CA GLY A 154 8.13 -2.21 16.84
C GLY A 154 8.37 -3.69 16.61
N SER A 155 9.40 -4.00 15.84
CA SER A 155 9.83 -5.38 15.56
C SER A 155 11.34 -5.44 15.57
N GLY A 156 11.92 -6.36 16.34
CA GLY A 156 13.36 -6.54 16.44
C GLY A 156 13.76 -7.34 17.67
N HIS A 157 14.99 -7.87 17.68
CA HIS A 157 15.58 -8.55 18.84
C HIS A 157 14.72 -9.66 19.51
N GLY A 158 13.92 -10.39 18.74
CA GLY A 158 13.08 -11.46 19.29
C GLY A 158 11.74 -10.99 19.83
N GLU A 159 11.34 -9.75 19.56
CA GLU A 159 10.04 -9.25 19.97
C GLU A 159 9.31 -8.50 18.86
N PHE A 160 7.98 -8.51 18.99
CA PHE A 160 7.08 -7.66 18.24
C PHE A 160 6.04 -7.09 19.18
N HIS A 161 5.82 -5.79 19.10
CA HIS A 161 4.76 -5.12 19.84
C HIS A 161 3.99 -4.15 18.96
N ALA A 162 2.68 -4.03 19.20
CA ALA A 162 1.83 -3.02 18.58
C ALA A 162 0.79 -2.50 19.56
N THR A 163 0.46 -1.20 19.46
CA THR A 163 -0.40 -0.52 20.44
C THR A 163 -1.88 -0.69 20.20
N ALA A 164 -2.34 -0.63 18.95
CA ALA A 164 -3.76 -0.70 18.57
C ALA A 164 -3.92 -1.12 17.10
N ILE A 165 -3.31 -2.23 16.71
CA ILE A 165 -3.23 -2.65 15.30
C ILE A 165 -4.49 -3.43 14.87
N PRO A 166 -5.12 -3.10 13.73
CA PRO A 166 -6.17 -3.93 13.15
C PRO A 166 -5.58 -5.14 12.43
N MET A 167 -6.29 -6.27 12.40
CA MET A 167 -5.79 -7.52 11.79
C MET A 167 -5.34 -7.39 10.32
N PRO A 168 -6.00 -6.60 9.45
CA PRO A 168 -5.50 -6.35 8.09
C PRO A 168 -4.12 -5.68 8.05
N ALA A 169 -3.84 -4.79 8.99
CA ALA A 169 -2.52 -4.15 9.10
C ALA A 169 -1.48 -5.13 9.66
N PHE A 170 -1.86 -5.96 10.63
CA PHE A 170 -0.97 -6.98 11.17
C PHE A 170 -0.58 -8.03 10.10
N ALA A 171 -1.53 -8.52 9.31
CA ALA A 171 -1.27 -9.40 8.17
C ALA A 171 -0.27 -8.78 7.17
N ASN A 172 -0.39 -7.48 6.90
CA ASN A 172 0.55 -6.79 6.03
C ASN A 172 1.99 -6.78 6.60
N ILE A 173 2.14 -6.64 7.92
CA ILE A 173 3.47 -6.70 8.56
C ILE A 173 4.05 -8.11 8.46
N LEU A 174 3.24 -9.15 8.68
CA LEU A 174 3.66 -10.55 8.58
C LEU A 174 4.18 -10.91 7.18
N THR A 175 3.70 -10.24 6.14
CA THR A 175 4.18 -10.42 4.76
C THR A 175 5.68 -10.14 4.64
N ASN A 176 6.25 -9.23 5.46
CA ASN A 176 7.68 -8.92 5.44
C ASN A 176 8.56 -10.07 5.97
N SER A 177 7.97 -11.02 6.69
CA SER A 177 8.65 -12.19 7.26
C SER A 177 8.28 -13.50 6.54
N ALA A 178 7.46 -13.44 5.49
CA ALA A 178 6.95 -14.60 4.78
C ALA A 178 7.43 -14.64 3.32
N ASP A 179 7.47 -15.83 2.72
CA ASP A 179 7.81 -16.01 1.29
C ASP A 179 6.66 -15.62 0.34
N ARG A 180 5.48 -15.34 0.88
CA ARG A 180 4.23 -15.10 0.15
C ARG A 180 3.38 -14.06 0.88
N PRO A 181 2.45 -13.39 0.19
CA PRO A 181 1.53 -12.46 0.82
C PRO A 181 0.74 -13.10 1.96
N VAL A 182 0.59 -12.37 3.06
CA VAL A 182 -0.27 -12.77 4.18
C VAL A 182 -1.56 -11.95 4.13
N VAL A 183 -2.71 -12.65 4.13
CA VAL A 183 -4.05 -12.08 3.97
C VAL A 183 -4.85 -12.32 5.23
N ASP A 184 -5.48 -11.28 5.77
CA ASP A 184 -6.38 -11.44 6.92
C ASP A 184 -7.65 -12.21 6.52
N ALA A 185 -7.83 -13.39 7.11
CA ALA A 185 -9.02 -14.22 7.03
C ALA A 185 -9.51 -14.62 8.43
N THR A 186 -9.20 -13.80 9.44
CA THR A 186 -9.55 -14.06 10.84
C THR A 186 -11.00 -13.73 11.15
N GLY A 187 -11.59 -12.76 10.42
CA GLY A 187 -12.91 -12.20 10.71
C GLY A 187 -12.95 -11.33 11.98
N ILE A 188 -11.80 -11.05 12.58
CA ILE A 188 -11.69 -10.27 13.82
C ILE A 188 -11.73 -8.78 13.48
N GLN A 189 -12.68 -8.06 14.08
CA GLN A 189 -12.88 -6.62 13.87
C GLN A 189 -12.32 -5.81 15.03
N GLY A 190 -11.98 -4.54 14.79
CA GLY A 190 -11.43 -3.66 15.84
C GLY A 190 -9.91 -3.56 15.78
N ALA A 191 -9.33 -3.06 16.87
CA ALA A 191 -7.90 -2.77 17.00
C ALA A 191 -7.36 -3.43 18.26
N TYR A 192 -6.20 -4.06 18.16
CA TYR A 192 -5.68 -4.92 19.22
C TYR A 192 -4.27 -4.55 19.61
N LYS A 193 -3.99 -4.71 20.89
CA LYS A 193 -2.63 -4.71 21.39
C LYS A 193 -2.02 -6.07 21.10
N ILE A 194 -0.85 -6.07 20.48
CA ILE A 194 -0.10 -7.29 20.20
C ILE A 194 1.23 -7.22 20.94
N LYS A 195 1.58 -8.32 21.60
CA LYS A 195 2.90 -8.55 22.18
C LYS A 195 3.28 -9.99 21.88
N LEU A 196 4.39 -10.16 21.18
CA LEU A 196 4.98 -11.45 20.82
C LEU A 196 6.44 -11.43 21.23
N ALA A 197 6.91 -12.55 21.75
CA ALA A 197 8.31 -12.75 22.06
C ALA A 197 8.75 -14.14 21.58
N TRP A 198 9.95 -14.25 21.04
CA TRP A 198 10.58 -15.47 20.58
C TRP A 198 12.09 -15.41 20.80
N THR A 199 12.74 -16.56 20.81
CA THR A 199 14.20 -16.63 20.84
C THR A 199 14.73 -16.37 19.42
N PRO A 200 15.54 -15.33 19.19
CA PRO A 200 16.19 -15.14 17.89
C PRO A 200 17.20 -16.28 17.64
N SER A 201 17.24 -16.86 16.44
CA SER A 201 18.36 -17.72 16.07
C SER A 201 19.60 -16.91 15.76
N GLU A 202 20.72 -17.59 15.93
CA GLU A 202 22.06 -17.06 15.74
C GLU A 202 22.32 -16.61 14.29
N SER A 203 21.53 -17.10 13.32
CA SER A 203 21.68 -16.77 11.90
C SER A 203 20.98 -15.47 11.47
N GLY A 204 20.07 -14.94 12.29
CA GLY A 204 19.26 -13.77 11.97
C GLY A 204 18.25 -13.96 10.82
N GLN A 205 18.16 -15.15 10.22
CA GLN A 205 17.23 -15.50 9.15
C GLN A 205 15.97 -16.20 9.69
N ASP A 206 15.34 -15.57 10.67
CA ASP A 206 14.34 -16.25 11.48
C ASP A 206 12.93 -15.82 11.14
N ASN A 207 12.07 -16.81 10.92
CA ASN A 207 10.61 -16.64 10.84
C ASN A 207 9.98 -16.44 12.22
N GLY A 208 10.73 -15.97 13.22
CA GLY A 208 10.32 -15.99 14.62
C GLY A 208 9.02 -15.24 14.90
N LEU A 209 8.72 -14.18 14.13
CA LEU A 209 7.42 -13.51 14.18
C LEU A 209 6.27 -14.43 13.74
N LEU A 210 6.46 -15.21 12.67
CA LEU A 210 5.46 -16.17 12.17
C LEU A 210 5.29 -17.34 13.15
N ASP A 211 6.40 -17.83 13.71
CA ASP A 211 6.42 -18.93 14.68
C ASP A 211 5.80 -18.53 16.03
N ALA A 212 5.75 -17.23 16.34
CA ALA A 212 5.11 -16.69 17.53
C ALA A 212 3.58 -16.50 17.39
N LEU A 213 3.01 -16.58 16.18
CA LEU A 213 1.55 -16.42 15.96
C LEU A 213 0.65 -17.32 16.84
N PRO A 214 1.02 -18.58 17.15
CA PRO A 214 0.24 -19.41 18.05
C PRO A 214 0.05 -18.78 19.43
N GLN A 215 0.94 -17.89 19.91
CA GLN A 215 0.79 -17.18 21.18
C GLN A 215 -0.47 -16.31 21.18
N LEU A 216 -0.83 -15.71 20.05
CA LEU A 216 -2.09 -14.97 19.85
C LEU A 216 -3.28 -15.86 19.53
N GLY A 217 -3.07 -17.18 19.47
CA GLY A 217 -4.09 -18.12 18.99
C GLY A 217 -4.40 -17.95 17.51
N LEU A 218 -3.46 -17.41 16.74
CA LEU A 218 -3.55 -17.24 15.29
C LEU A 218 -2.61 -18.24 14.59
N ARG A 219 -2.85 -18.49 13.31
CA ARG A 219 -1.99 -19.33 12.48
C ARG A 219 -2.10 -18.95 11.00
N LEU A 220 -1.14 -19.42 10.21
CA LEU A 220 -1.16 -19.28 8.76
C LEU A 220 -1.68 -20.56 8.10
N GLU A 221 -2.49 -20.40 7.06
CA GLU A 221 -2.90 -21.47 6.15
C GLU A 221 -2.50 -21.15 4.73
N LYS A 222 -1.88 -22.11 4.04
CA LYS A 222 -1.64 -22.00 2.60
C LYS A 222 -2.99 -22.00 1.87
N ARG A 223 -3.26 -20.95 1.10
CA ARG A 223 -4.45 -20.84 0.25
C ARG A 223 -4.07 -20.25 -1.10
N THR A 224 -4.89 -20.53 -2.10
CA THR A 224 -4.88 -19.79 -3.36
C THR A 224 -6.11 -18.90 -3.35
N MET A 225 -5.92 -17.61 -3.57
CA MET A 225 -7.01 -16.63 -3.58
C MET A 225 -6.93 -15.78 -4.85
N PRO A 226 -8.09 -15.49 -5.49
CA PRO A 226 -8.13 -14.60 -6.63
C PRO A 226 -7.91 -13.16 -6.15
N PHE A 227 -6.91 -12.48 -6.71
CA PHE A 227 -6.67 -11.07 -6.52
C PHE A 227 -6.74 -10.33 -7.84
N GLU A 228 -7.28 -9.12 -7.82
CA GLU A 228 -7.10 -8.20 -8.93
C GLU A 228 -5.67 -7.66 -8.91
N ILE A 229 -4.96 -7.91 -10.01
CA ILE A 229 -3.65 -7.34 -10.29
C ILE A 229 -3.85 -6.16 -11.24
N LEU A 230 -3.22 -5.04 -10.93
CA LEU A 230 -3.20 -3.87 -11.81
C LEU A 230 -2.04 -4.03 -12.78
N VAL A 231 -2.37 -4.23 -14.05
CA VAL A 231 -1.39 -4.41 -15.14
C VAL A 231 -1.25 -3.08 -15.87
N ILE A 232 -0.03 -2.56 -15.90
CA ILE A 232 0.31 -1.29 -16.56
C ILE A 232 0.46 -1.54 -18.06
N ASP A 233 -0.50 -1.04 -18.83
CA ASP A 233 -0.50 -1.13 -20.29
C ASP A 233 0.45 -0.13 -20.93
N HIS A 234 0.53 1.06 -20.34
CA HIS A 234 1.36 2.14 -20.83
C HIS A 234 1.67 3.12 -19.72
N VAL A 235 2.92 3.55 -19.66
CA VAL A 235 3.38 4.62 -18.78
C VAL A 235 4.69 5.18 -19.34
N GLU A 236 4.81 6.49 -19.36
CA GLU A 236 6.01 7.18 -19.81
C GLU A 236 7.06 7.26 -18.70
N ARG A 237 8.34 7.20 -19.07
CA ARG A 237 9.44 7.35 -18.10
C ARG A 237 9.69 8.81 -17.73
N VAL A 238 9.43 9.73 -18.65
CA VAL A 238 9.62 11.16 -18.43
C VAL A 238 8.24 11.80 -18.31
N PRO A 239 7.91 12.44 -17.18
CA PRO A 239 6.64 13.12 -17.06
C PRO A 239 6.57 14.35 -17.96
N THR A 240 5.38 14.72 -18.40
CA THR A 240 5.18 15.98 -19.10
C THR A 240 5.56 17.16 -18.20
N VAL A 241 6.25 18.15 -18.76
CA VAL A 241 6.58 19.41 -18.06
C VAL A 241 5.33 20.19 -17.67
N ASN A 242 5.44 20.94 -16.57
CA ASN A 242 4.42 21.88 -16.10
C ASN A 242 4.36 23.13 -16.99
#